data_AF-A0AAU8SU24-F1
#
_entry.id   AF-A0AAU8SU24-F1
#
_cell.length_a   1.000
_cell.length_b   1.000
_cell.length_c   1.000
_cell.angle_alpha   90.00
_cell.angle_beta   90.00
_cell.angle_gamma   90.00
#
_symmetry.space_group_name_H-M   'P 1'
#
loop_
_entity.id
_entity.type
_entity.pdbx_description
1 polymer ?
#
loop_
_entity_poly.entity_id
_entity_poly.type
_entity_poly.pdbx_seq_one_letter_code
_entity_poly.pdbx_strand_id
1 'polypeptide(L)'
;MEVCQETQASVALGINVSPQAVGKWVSGGLIDDSNLKALARYLNTNWLWLRYGEEAIVEARSWAAKNDPLEEEKQRLISEVFTNERRVDLIMERCKYGIWEIDLITGFSFFN
;
A
#
# COMPACT_ATOMS: atom_id res chain seq x y z
N MET A 1 -0.39 -19.57 -18.44
CA MET A 1 -1.05 -18.26 -18.58
C MET A 1 -2.46 -18.54 -19.05
N GLU A 2 -3.42 -18.57 -18.13
CA GLU A 2 -4.83 -18.68 -18.50
C GLU A 2 -5.24 -17.39 -19.21
N VAL A 3 -5.58 -17.51 -20.49
CA VAL A 3 -6.09 -16.39 -21.28
C VAL A 3 -7.54 -16.18 -20.83
N CYS A 4 -7.83 -15.01 -20.26
CA CYS A 4 -9.17 -14.65 -19.82
C CYS A 4 -10.16 -14.75 -21.01
N GLN A 5 -11.10 -15.69 -20.96
CA GLN A 5 -12.07 -15.99 -22.02
C GLN A 5 -13.28 -15.03 -22.04
N GLU A 6 -13.20 -13.89 -21.35
CA GLU A 6 -14.27 -12.91 -21.30
C GLU A 6 -14.41 -12.23 -22.68
N THR A 7 -15.42 -12.64 -23.43
CA THR A 7 -15.75 -12.00 -24.71
C THR A 7 -16.31 -10.60 -24.46
N GLN A 8 -16.14 -9.67 -25.42
CA GLN A 8 -16.72 -8.31 -25.32
C GLN A 8 -18.23 -8.33 -25.05
N ALA A 9 -18.93 -9.36 -25.53
CA ALA A 9 -20.36 -9.59 -25.26
C ALA A 9 -20.62 -9.96 -23.79
N SER A 10 -19.76 -10.78 -23.17
CA SER A 10 -19.83 -11.13 -21.75
C SER A 10 -19.66 -9.88 -20.88
N VAL A 11 -18.64 -9.08 -21.17
CA VAL A 11 -18.39 -7.80 -20.47
C VAL A 11 -19.58 -6.85 -20.62
N ALA A 12 -20.11 -6.70 -21.84
CA ALA A 12 -21.25 -5.83 -22.11
C ALA A 12 -22.51 -6.25 -21.33
N LEU A 13 -22.77 -7.56 -21.25
CA LEU A 13 -23.86 -8.12 -20.45
C LEU A 13 -23.65 -7.85 -18.95
N GLY A 14 -22.42 -8.06 -18.46
CA GLY A 14 -22.06 -7.91 -17.05
C GLY A 14 -22.18 -6.48 -16.50
N ILE A 15 -21.98 -5.48 -17.36
CA ILE A 15 -22.12 -4.05 -17.00
C ILE A 15 -23.40 -3.41 -17.56
N ASN A 16 -24.29 -4.20 -18.18
CA ASN A 16 -25.56 -3.77 -18.75
C ASN A 16 -25.43 -2.65 -19.80
N VAL A 17 -24.53 -2.82 -20.77
CA VAL A 17 -24.34 -1.90 -21.91
C VAL A 17 -24.37 -2.67 -23.23
N SER A 18 -24.41 -1.94 -24.35
CA SER A 18 -24.36 -2.59 -25.66
C SER A 18 -22.94 -3.12 -25.98
N PRO A 19 -22.82 -4.28 -26.65
CA PRO A 19 -21.51 -4.79 -27.10
C PRO A 19 -20.75 -3.81 -28.01
N GLN A 20 -21.49 -2.98 -28.76
CA GLN A 20 -20.90 -1.91 -29.57
C GLN A 20 -20.25 -0.81 -28.74
N ALA A 21 -20.77 -0.50 -27.55
CA ALA A 21 -20.15 0.46 -26.65
C ALA A 21 -18.80 -0.07 -26.16
N VAL A 22 -18.75 -1.35 -25.74
CA VAL A 22 -17.50 -2.01 -25.34
C VAL A 22 -16.51 -2.05 -26.51
N GLY A 23 -16.96 -2.38 -27.72
CA GLY A 23 -16.12 -2.34 -28.92
C GLY A 23 -15.51 -0.96 -29.19
N LYS A 24 -16.28 0.12 -29.00
CA LYS A 24 -15.76 1.50 -29.11
C LYS A 24 -14.67 1.77 -28.08
N TRP A 25 -14.83 1.34 -26.83
CA TRP A 25 -13.82 1.56 -25.79
C TRP A 25 -12.53 0.80 -26.07
N VAL A 26 -12.62 -0.44 -26.55
CA VAL A 26 -11.46 -1.25 -26.96
C VAL A 26 -10.71 -0.60 -28.13
N SER A 27 -11.43 0.07 -29.04
CA SER A 27 -10.81 0.85 -30.13
C SER A 27 -10.28 2.22 -29.71
N GLY A 28 -10.27 2.56 -28.41
CA GLY A 28 -9.77 3.84 -27.89
C GLY A 28 -10.82 4.96 -27.85
N GLY A 29 -12.10 4.63 -27.95
CA GLY A 29 -13.19 5.58 -27.80
C GLY A 29 -13.33 6.09 -26.36
N LEU A 30 -13.93 7.27 -26.21
CA LEU A 30 -14.24 7.86 -24.91
C LEU A 30 -15.20 6.97 -24.12
N ILE A 31 -14.83 6.69 -22.87
CA ILE A 31 -15.68 6.06 -21.87
C ILE A 31 -16.05 7.10 -20.82
N ASP A 32 -17.34 7.19 -20.46
CA ASP A 32 -17.77 8.05 -19.36
C ASP A 32 -17.41 7.43 -18.00
N ASP A 33 -17.39 8.27 -16.98
CA ASP A 33 -16.97 7.88 -15.63
C ASP A 33 -17.88 6.80 -15.00
N SER A 34 -19.17 6.79 -15.35
CA SER A 34 -20.13 5.83 -14.80
C SER A 34 -19.89 4.42 -15.34
N ASN A 35 -19.65 4.32 -16.65
CA ASN A 35 -19.32 3.08 -17.34
C ASN A 35 -17.91 2.59 -17.00
N LEU A 36 -16.95 3.51 -16.83
CA LEU A 36 -15.59 3.17 -16.38
C LEU A 36 -15.60 2.55 -14.98
N LYS A 37 -16.38 3.11 -14.05
CA LYS A 37 -16.55 2.57 -12.69
C LYS A 37 -17.29 1.22 -12.71
N ALA A 38 -18.31 1.07 -13.55
CA ALA A 38 -19.02 -0.20 -13.71
C ALA A 38 -18.09 -1.30 -14.25
N LEU A 39 -17.29 -0.98 -15.27
CA LEU A 39 -16.28 -1.86 -15.85
C LEU A 39 -15.20 -2.24 -14.82
N ALA A 40 -14.71 -1.28 -14.04
CA ALA A 40 -13.75 -1.51 -12.97
C ALA A 40 -14.28 -2.49 -11.91
N ARG A 41 -15.55 -2.34 -11.51
CA ARG A 41 -16.21 -3.27 -10.57
C ARG A 41 -16.37 -4.67 -11.16
N TYR A 42 -16.80 -4.77 -12.42
CA TYR A 42 -16.97 -6.05 -13.12
C TYR A 42 -15.64 -6.81 -13.23
N LEU A 43 -14.57 -6.09 -13.57
CA LEU A 43 -13.22 -6.65 -13.70
C LEU A 43 -12.45 -6.76 -12.37
N ASN A 44 -13.08 -6.37 -11.25
CA ASN A 44 -12.45 -6.29 -9.93
C ASN A 44 -11.07 -5.58 -9.94
N THR A 45 -10.99 -4.44 -10.64
CA THR A 45 -9.77 -3.65 -10.81
C THR A 45 -10.00 -2.18 -10.45
N ASN A 46 -8.93 -1.39 -10.38
CA ASN A 46 -9.00 0.04 -10.12
C ASN A 46 -9.37 0.81 -11.41
N TRP A 47 -10.42 1.64 -11.33
CA TRP A 47 -10.86 2.47 -12.45
C TRP A 47 -9.78 3.46 -12.93
N LEU A 48 -8.90 3.91 -12.03
CA LEU A 48 -7.76 4.78 -12.34
C LEU A 48 -6.73 4.05 -13.20
N TRP A 49 -6.50 2.76 -12.92
CA TRP A 49 -5.63 1.91 -13.73
C TRP A 49 -6.20 1.69 -15.14
N LEU A 50 -7.52 1.50 -15.26
CA LEU A 50 -8.17 1.39 -16.57
C LEU A 50 -8.00 2.64 -17.45
N ARG A 51 -7.80 3.82 -16.85
CA ARG A 51 -7.72 5.10 -17.57
C ARG A 51 -6.29 5.54 -17.88
N TYR A 52 -5.36 5.29 -16.97
CA TYR A 52 -4.00 5.83 -17.03
C TYR A 52 -2.93 4.75 -17.00
N GLY A 53 -3.33 3.47 -16.94
CA GLY A 53 -2.41 2.34 -16.92
C GLY A 53 -1.57 2.28 -15.65
N GLU A 54 -0.36 1.74 -15.79
CA GLU A 54 0.57 1.45 -14.69
C GLU A 54 1.07 2.73 -14.00
N GLU A 55 1.18 3.84 -14.73
CA GLU A 55 1.65 5.13 -14.21
C GLU A 55 0.75 5.67 -13.09
N ALA A 56 -0.58 5.49 -13.18
CA ALA A 56 -1.49 5.93 -12.11
C ALA A 56 -1.40 5.10 -10.84
N ILE A 57 -1.00 3.84 -10.90
CA ILE A 57 -0.75 3.04 -9.69
C ILE A 57 0.51 3.54 -8.98
N VAL A 58 1.55 3.88 -9.74
CA VAL A 58 2.79 4.44 -9.18
C VAL A 58 2.50 5.77 -8.50
N GLU A 59 1.76 6.66 -9.16
CA GLU A 59 1.38 7.96 -8.60
C GLU A 59 0.48 7.81 -7.36
N ALA A 60 -0.57 6.97 -7.42
CA ALA A 60 -1.46 6.72 -6.30
C ALA A 60 -0.75 6.08 -5.10
N ARG A 61 0.18 5.14 -5.33
CA ARG A 61 1.02 4.58 -4.27
C ARG A 61 1.95 5.63 -3.68
N SER A 62 2.55 6.48 -4.52
CA SER A 62 3.43 7.55 -4.03
C SER A 62 2.65 8.56 -3.16
N TRP A 63 1.40 8.84 -3.53
CA TRP A 63 0.52 9.73 -2.78
C TRP A 63 0.05 9.06 -1.49
N ALA A 64 -0.34 7.79 -1.53
CA ALA A 64 -0.72 7.04 -0.32
C ALA A 64 0.45 6.91 0.66
N ALA A 65 1.66 6.60 0.18
CA ALA A 65 2.87 6.52 1.00
C ALA A 65 3.26 7.86 1.64
N LYS A 66 2.96 8.99 0.97
CA LYS A 66 3.18 10.33 1.53
C LYS A 66 2.17 10.74 2.60
N ASN A 67 0.99 10.12 2.62
CA ASN A 67 -0.12 10.51 3.50
C ASN A 67 -0.49 9.44 4.53
N ASP A 68 0.36 8.43 4.77
CA ASP A 68 0.08 7.37 5.76
C ASP A 68 0.44 7.85 7.18
N PRO A 69 -0.55 8.08 8.06
CA PRO A 69 -0.30 8.49 9.44
C PRO A 69 0.49 7.44 10.24
N LEU A 70 0.45 6.17 9.83
CA LEU A 70 1.19 5.09 10.48
C LEU A 70 2.70 5.20 10.26
N GLU A 71 3.12 5.62 9.06
CA GLU A 71 4.55 5.77 8.76
C GLU A 71 5.11 7.01 9.49
N GLU A 72 4.34 8.09 9.62
CA GLU A 72 4.71 9.25 10.45
C GLU A 72 4.91 8.85 11.92
N GLU A 73 3.97 8.11 12.50
CA GLU A 73 4.07 7.64 13.88
C GLU A 73 5.23 6.66 14.09
N LYS A 74 5.49 5.78 13.13
CA LYS A 74 6.65 4.89 13.16
C LYS A 74 7.97 5.67 13.14
N GLN A 75 8.08 6.71 12.31
CA GLN A 75 9.28 7.56 12.29
C GLN A 75 9.47 8.33 13.61
N ARG A 76 8.37 8.79 14.23
CA ARG A 76 8.40 9.42 15.55
C ARG A 76 8.95 8.47 16.61
N LEU A 77 8.42 7.25 16.68
CA LEU A 77 8.86 6.23 17.64
C LEU A 77 10.32 5.83 17.44
N ILE A 78 10.76 5.65 16.19
CA ILE A 78 12.16 5.35 15.88
C ILE A 78 13.08 6.48 16.36
N SER A 79 12.72 7.73 16.08
CA SER A 79 13.51 8.88 16.52
C SER A 79 13.58 8.99 18.05
N GLU A 80 12.50 8.63 18.74
CA GLU A 80 12.45 8.61 20.20
C GLU A 80 13.36 7.51 20.78
N VAL A 81 13.33 6.30 20.20
CA VAL A 81 14.22 5.19 20.59
C VAL A 81 15.68 5.59 20.43
N PHE A 82 16.09 6.13 19.28
CA PHE A 82 17.47 6.57 19.07
C PHE A 82 17.90 7.66 20.06
N THR A 83 16.99 8.57 20.41
CA THR A 83 17.26 9.62 21.40
C THR A 83 17.43 9.02 22.80
N ASN A 84 16.64 8.02 23.13
CA ASN A 84 16.72 7.30 24.39
C ASN A 84 17.99 6.44 24.49
N GLU A 85 18.38 5.76 23.42
CA GLU A 85 19.64 4.98 23.34
C GLU A 85 20.84 5.89 23.60
N ARG A 86 20.93 7.03 22.92
CA ARG A 86 22.02 8.00 23.16
C ARG A 86 22.06 8.51 24.60
N ARG A 87 20.90 8.68 25.24
CA ARG A 87 20.84 9.07 26.66
C ARG A 87 21.35 7.97 27.57
N VAL A 88 21.01 6.71 27.28
CA VAL A 88 21.51 5.55 28.03
C VAL A 88 23.01 5.44 27.85
N ASP A 89 23.55 5.55 26.63
CA ASP A 89 24.99 5.50 26.37
C ASP A 89 25.77 6.56 27.15
N LEU A 90 25.29 7.82 27.15
CA LEU A 90 25.92 8.91 27.89
C LEU A 90 25.88 8.71 29.41
N ILE A 91 24.76 8.16 29.89
CA ILE A 91 24.63 7.77 31.29
C ILE A 91 25.72 6.73 31.54
N MET A 92 25.67 5.57 30.86
CA MET A 92 26.58 4.43 30.96
C MET A 92 28.07 4.82 30.99
N GLU A 93 28.51 5.65 30.03
CA GLU A 93 29.89 6.14 29.94
C GLU A 93 30.31 6.91 31.19
N ARG A 94 29.41 7.75 31.72
CA ARG A 94 29.76 8.72 32.76
C ARG A 94 29.82 8.13 34.16
N CYS A 95 29.10 7.05 34.44
CA CYS A 95 28.89 6.66 35.84
C CYS A 95 28.89 5.14 36.12
N LYS A 96 29.52 4.37 35.21
CA LYS A 96 30.05 3.00 35.42
C LYS A 96 29.06 2.00 36.05
N TYR A 97 27.76 2.26 35.93
CA TYR A 97 26.71 1.31 36.28
C TYR A 97 26.74 0.17 35.26
N GLY A 98 26.69 -1.07 35.78
CA GLY A 98 26.57 -2.28 34.95
C GLY A 98 25.19 -2.39 34.31
N ILE A 99 25.13 -3.07 33.17
CA ILE A 99 23.87 -3.32 32.46
C ILE A 99 23.19 -4.52 33.13
N TRP A 100 21.95 -4.35 33.55
CA TRP A 100 21.08 -5.46 33.89
C TRP A 100 20.47 -5.99 32.60
N GLU A 101 20.95 -7.13 32.10
CA GLU A 101 20.30 -7.82 30.99
C GLU A 101 19.23 -8.76 31.54
N ILE A 102 18.04 -8.72 30.93
CA ILE A 102 16.95 -9.65 31.20
C ILE A 102 16.72 -10.45 29.94
N ASP A 103 16.94 -11.76 30.02
CA ASP A 103 16.53 -12.67 28.98
C ASP A 103 15.01 -12.88 29.07
N LEU A 104 14.28 -12.33 28.11
CA LEU A 104 12.81 -12.36 28.08
C LEU A 104 12.24 -13.77 27.84
N ILE A 105 13.04 -14.70 27.32
CA ILE A 105 12.59 -16.08 27.03
C ILE A 105 12.70 -16.94 28.28
N THR A 106 13.77 -16.75 29.05
CA THR A 106 14.05 -17.55 30.26
C THR A 106 13.62 -16.87 31.55
N GLY A 107 13.36 -15.55 31.51
CA GLY A 107 13.07 -14.72 32.68
C GLY A 107 14.28 -14.50 33.59
N PHE A 108 15.49 -14.86 33.14
CA PHE A 108 16.71 -14.76 33.93
C PHE A 108 17.33 -13.38 33.77
N SER A 109 17.64 -12.72 34.89
CA SER A 109 18.35 -11.45 34.89
C SER A 109 19.77 -11.64 35.43
N PHE A 110 20.76 -11.05 34.75
CA PHE A 110 22.14 -11.06 35.22
C PHE A 110 22.77 -9.67 35.06
N PHE A 111 23.73 -9.39 35.94
CA PHE A 111 24.44 -8.13 36.02
C PHE A 111 25.83 -8.30 35.39
N ASN A 112 26.18 -7.44 34.43
CA ASN A 112 27.49 -7.42 33.77
C ASN A 112 28.30 -6.20 34.24
#